data_AF-A0A4Y9QHC8-F1
#
_entry.id   AF-A0A4Y9QHC8-F1
#
_cell.length_a   1.000
_cell.length_b   1.000
_cell.length_c   1.000
_cell.angle_alpha   90.00
_cell.angle_beta   90.00
_cell.angle_gamma   90.00
#
_symmetry.space_group_name_H-M   'P 1'
#
loop_
_entity.id
_entity.type
_entity.pdbx_description
1 polymer ?
#
loop_
_entity_poly.entity_id
_entity_poly.type
_entity_poly.pdbx_seq_one_letter_code
_entity_poly.pdbx_strand_id
1 'polypeptide(L)'
;MTRWHTADGRATKTVVHLDYPGDVFSLSPTGDGPSLTISGHFNRHYVYAVPGDPISRTLTEVGAIYLAHAPGGGRLVLQDTGRVTFAPGADFEVVASSGGVHDAYSDPTAIDTAICDALT
;
A
#
# COMPACT_ATOMS: atom_id res chain seq x y z
N MET A 1 2.68 -15.76 -3.71
CA MET A 1 3.98 -15.30 -3.16
C MET A 1 5.09 -16.13 -3.78
N THR A 2 6.22 -15.49 -4.14
CA THR A 2 7.43 -16.16 -4.63
C THR A 2 8.61 -15.71 -3.77
N ARG A 3 9.45 -16.65 -3.32
CA ARG A 3 10.58 -16.37 -2.44
C ARG A 3 11.85 -17.04 -2.95
N TRP A 4 12.95 -16.29 -2.97
CA TRP A 4 14.30 -16.80 -3.21
C TRP A 4 15.04 -16.86 -1.88
N HIS A 5 15.91 -17.87 -1.74
CA HIS A 5 16.63 -18.10 -0.51
C HIS A 5 18.03 -18.68 -0.76
N THR A 6 18.91 -18.52 0.23
CA THR A 6 20.21 -19.20 0.31
C THR A 6 20.04 -20.70 0.57
N ALA A 7 21.13 -21.46 0.51
CA ALA A 7 21.10 -22.92 0.76
C ALA A 7 20.61 -23.28 2.18
N ASP A 8 20.86 -22.42 3.17
CA ASP A 8 20.36 -22.55 4.55
C ASP A 8 18.94 -21.97 4.75
N GLY A 9 18.26 -21.60 3.66
CA GLY A 9 16.85 -21.21 3.68
C GLY A 9 16.56 -19.76 4.08
N ARG A 10 17.57 -18.90 4.20
CA ARG A 10 17.39 -17.47 4.52
C ARG A 10 16.94 -16.68 3.29
N ALA A 11 15.98 -15.78 3.45
CA ALA A 11 15.38 -15.05 2.32
C ALA A 11 16.37 -14.07 1.70
N THR A 12 16.49 -14.06 0.38
CA THR A 12 17.26 -13.03 -0.35
C THR A 12 16.32 -12.07 -1.09
N LYS A 13 15.19 -12.59 -1.55
CA LYS A 13 14.13 -11.81 -2.19
C LYS A 13 12.77 -12.44 -1.92
N THR A 14 11.75 -11.60 -1.78
CA THR A 14 10.35 -12.03 -1.69
C THR A 14 9.51 -11.14 -2.60
N VAL A 15 8.65 -11.74 -3.41
CA VAL A 15 7.63 -11.04 -4.20
C VAL A 15 6.27 -11.49 -3.71
N VAL A 16 5.44 -10.54 -3.34
CA VAL A 16 4.07 -10.76 -2.88
C VAL A 16 3.15 -9.96 -3.79
N HIS A 17 2.17 -10.64 -4.37
CA HIS A 17 1.02 -10.00 -4.98
C HIS A 17 -0.06 -10.04 -3.90
N LEU A 18 -0.58 -8.87 -3.53
CA LEU A 18 -1.60 -8.74 -2.50
C LEU A 18 -2.89 -8.29 -3.14
N ASP A 19 -3.92 -9.11 -2.95
CA ASP A 19 -5.30 -8.74 -3.15
C ASP A 19 -5.86 -8.45 -1.76
N TYR A 20 -6.09 -7.18 -1.48
CA TYR A 20 -6.72 -6.71 -0.25
C TYR A 20 -8.23 -6.62 -0.49
N PRO A 21 -9.02 -7.56 0.05
CA PRO A 21 -10.42 -7.71 -0.35
C PRO A 21 -11.32 -6.56 0.11
N GLY A 22 -10.87 -5.73 1.05
CA GLY A 22 -11.71 -4.72 1.66
C GLY A 22 -11.48 -4.64 3.16
N ASP A 23 -11.46 -3.43 3.70
CA ASP A 23 -11.79 -3.18 5.12
C ASP A 23 -12.59 -1.89 5.24
N VAL A 24 -13.31 -1.75 6.35
CA VAL A 24 -14.18 -0.60 6.60
C VAL A 24 -13.39 0.47 7.34
N PHE A 25 -13.30 1.65 6.73
CA PHE A 25 -12.71 2.84 7.32
C PHE A 25 -13.83 3.79 7.72
N SER A 26 -13.92 4.07 9.01
CA SER A 26 -14.85 5.07 9.55
C SER A 26 -14.07 6.32 9.95
N LEU A 27 -14.71 7.48 9.77
CA LEU A 27 -14.21 8.74 10.31
C LEU A 27 -14.43 8.83 11.85
N SER A 28 -15.21 7.92 12.43
CA SER A 28 -15.42 7.83 13.87
C SER A 28 -14.54 6.75 14.51
N PRO A 29 -13.93 7.02 15.68
CA PRO A 29 -13.24 6.00 16.48
C PRO A 29 -14.16 4.85 16.94
N THR A 30 -15.47 5.10 17.05
CA THR A 30 -16.45 4.07 17.45
C THR A 30 -17.02 3.29 16.27
N GLY A 31 -16.70 3.71 15.03
CA GLY A 31 -17.26 3.14 13.81
C GLY A 31 -18.64 3.70 13.43
N ASP A 32 -19.25 4.51 14.29
CA ASP A 32 -20.56 5.13 14.02
C ASP A 32 -20.47 6.21 12.94
N GLY A 33 -21.51 6.35 12.11
CA GLY A 33 -21.58 7.37 11.06
C GLY A 33 -21.04 6.91 9.71
N PRO A 34 -20.72 7.86 8.80
CA PRO A 34 -20.23 7.53 7.46
C PRO A 34 -18.92 6.76 7.53
N SER A 35 -18.90 5.63 6.84
CA SER A 35 -17.73 4.77 6.68
C SER A 35 -17.64 4.32 5.23
N LEU A 36 -16.45 4.06 4.72
CA LEU A 36 -16.23 3.53 3.39
C LEU A 36 -15.52 2.18 3.46
N THR A 37 -15.65 1.37 2.43
CA THR A 37 -14.85 0.16 2.28
C THR A 37 -13.70 0.45 1.33
N ILE A 38 -12.44 0.20 1.72
CA ILE A 38 -11.28 0.26 0.83
C ILE A 38 -10.83 -1.16 0.51
N SER A 39 -10.82 -1.53 -0.76
CA SER A 39 -10.10 -2.71 -1.26
C SER A 39 -8.92 -2.27 -2.11
N GLY A 40 -8.01 -3.20 -2.43
CA GLY A 40 -6.91 -2.86 -3.31
C GLY A 40 -6.09 -4.03 -3.82
N HIS A 41 -5.26 -3.74 -4.81
CA HIS A 41 -4.36 -4.70 -5.45
C HIS A 41 -2.99 -4.06 -5.57
N PHE A 42 -1.94 -4.71 -5.04
CA PHE A 42 -0.58 -4.14 -5.07
C PHE A 42 0.49 -5.23 -5.05
N ASN A 43 1.66 -4.89 -5.58
CA ASN A 43 2.81 -5.78 -5.67
C ASN A 43 3.92 -5.28 -4.76
N ARG A 44 4.40 -6.16 -3.88
CA ARG A 44 5.50 -5.86 -2.95
C ARG A 44 6.70 -6.72 -3.24
N HIS A 45 7.83 -6.07 -3.45
CA HIS A 45 9.12 -6.70 -3.69
C HIS A 45 10.04 -6.36 -2.52
N TYR A 46 10.47 -7.39 -1.79
CA TYR A 46 11.45 -7.28 -0.73
C TYR A 46 12.78 -7.81 -1.23
N VAL A 47 13.86 -7.06 -1.02
CA VAL A 47 15.24 -7.49 -1.25
C VAL A 47 16.02 -7.37 0.05
N TYR A 48 16.68 -8.44 0.48
CA TYR A 48 17.38 -8.51 1.76
C TYR A 48 18.88 -8.34 1.52
N ALA A 49 19.47 -7.24 2.01
CA ALA A 49 20.92 -7.04 1.89
C ALA A 49 21.70 -8.05 2.75
N VAL A 50 21.13 -8.44 3.90
CA VAL A 50 21.58 -9.56 4.73
C VAL A 50 20.50 -10.65 4.66
N PRO A 51 20.79 -11.85 4.12
CA PRO A 51 19.77 -12.87 3.91
C PRO A 51 18.99 -13.20 5.19
N GLY A 52 17.66 -13.07 5.12
CA GLY A 52 16.73 -13.36 6.21
C GLY A 52 16.58 -12.26 7.26
N ASP A 53 17.39 -11.20 7.23
CA ASP A 53 17.30 -10.09 8.18
C ASP A 53 16.28 -9.03 7.71
N PRO A 54 15.14 -8.88 8.40
CA PRO A 54 14.12 -7.91 8.01
C PRO A 54 14.58 -6.46 8.11
N ILE A 55 15.56 -6.12 8.94
CA ILE A 55 16.06 -4.74 9.08
C ILE A 55 16.89 -4.34 7.86
N SER A 56 17.59 -5.31 7.26
CA SER A 56 18.36 -5.08 6.03
C SER A 56 17.50 -4.98 4.77
N ARG A 57 16.19 -5.26 4.87
CA ARG A 57 15.36 -5.42 3.67
C ARG A 57 14.93 -4.07 3.12
N THR A 58 14.99 -3.94 1.81
CA THR A 58 14.37 -2.84 1.07
C THR A 58 13.03 -3.32 0.53
N LEU A 59 11.95 -2.61 0.88
CA LEU A 59 10.64 -2.78 0.26
C LEU A 59 10.52 -1.88 -0.96
N THR A 60 10.03 -2.44 -2.06
CA THR A 60 9.49 -1.70 -3.20
C THR A 60 8.04 -2.10 -3.43
N GLU A 61 7.14 -1.13 -3.49
CA GLU A 61 5.75 -1.31 -3.89
C GLU A 61 5.54 -0.79 -5.32
N VAL A 62 4.77 -1.53 -6.13
CA VAL A 62 4.51 -1.20 -7.55
C VAL A 62 3.06 -1.52 -7.89
N GLY A 63 2.45 -0.63 -8.68
CA GLY A 63 1.16 -0.89 -9.31
C GLY A 63 0.06 -1.10 -8.28
N ALA A 64 -0.10 -0.15 -7.35
CA ALA A 64 -1.15 -0.18 -6.36
C ALA A 64 -2.43 0.43 -6.94
N ILE A 65 -3.54 -0.27 -6.82
CA ILE A 65 -4.87 0.26 -7.11
C ILE A 65 -5.68 0.14 -5.84
N TYR A 66 -6.25 1.24 -5.38
CA TYR A 66 -7.20 1.25 -4.28
C TYR A 66 -8.58 1.61 -4.80
N LEU A 67 -9.60 0.92 -4.29
CA LEU A 67 -10.98 1.17 -4.61
C LEU A 67 -11.72 1.45 -3.31
N ALA A 68 -12.17 2.68 -3.13
CA ALA A 68 -12.98 3.10 -2.00
C ALA A 68 -14.46 3.18 -2.40
N HIS A 69 -15.31 2.59 -1.58
CA HIS A 69 -16.75 2.56 -1.75
C HIS A 69 -17.43 3.24 -0.58
N ALA A 70 -18.14 4.33 -0.86
CA ALA A 70 -18.92 5.04 0.14
C ALA A 70 -20.42 4.62 0.11
N PRO A 71 -21.11 4.69 1.26
CA PRO A 71 -22.56 4.56 1.37
C PRO A 71 -23.25 5.58 0.45
N GLY A 72 -24.34 5.19 -0.20
CA GLY A 72 -25.04 6.06 -1.16
C GLY A 72 -24.49 6.03 -2.58
N GLY A 73 -23.41 5.26 -2.84
CA GLY A 73 -22.93 4.96 -4.19
C GLY A 73 -21.72 5.76 -4.65
N GLY A 74 -21.15 6.61 -3.77
CA GLY A 74 -19.86 7.25 -4.01
C GLY A 74 -18.75 6.20 -4.24
N ARG A 75 -17.92 6.41 -5.26
CA ARG A 75 -16.80 5.52 -5.59
C ARG A 75 -15.58 6.36 -5.91
N LEU A 76 -14.46 6.03 -5.29
CA LEU A 76 -13.15 6.61 -5.57
C LEU A 76 -12.22 5.49 -6.01
N VAL A 77 -11.48 5.73 -7.10
CA VAL A 77 -10.40 4.85 -7.55
C VAL A 77 -9.12 5.65 -7.43
N LEU A 78 -8.16 5.12 -6.67
CA LEU A 78 -6.81 5.67 -6.58
C LEU A 78 -5.89 4.74 -7.35
N GLN A 79 -5.17 5.28 -8.32
CA GLN A 79 -4.26 4.55 -9.17
C GLN A 79 -2.82 5.01 -8.95
N ASP A 80 -2.04 4.15 -8.32
CA ASP A 80 -0.58 4.28 -8.24
C ASP A 80 0.07 3.32 -9.22
N THR A 81 0.26 3.79 -10.45
CA THR A 81 0.99 3.02 -11.48
C THR A 81 2.51 3.17 -11.35
N GLY A 82 2.97 4.07 -10.47
CA GLY A 82 4.37 4.28 -10.15
C GLY A 82 4.99 3.21 -9.25
N ARG A 83 6.17 3.54 -8.75
CA ARG A 83 7.01 2.70 -7.91
C ARG A 83 7.46 3.51 -6.70
N VAL A 84 7.22 2.98 -5.51
CA VAL A 84 7.74 3.52 -4.25
C VAL A 84 8.75 2.54 -3.68
N THR A 85 9.94 3.03 -3.33
CA THR A 85 10.97 2.26 -2.63
C THR A 85 11.24 2.91 -1.28
N PHE A 86 11.19 2.11 -0.22
CA PHE A 86 11.40 2.53 1.17
C PHE A 86 12.85 2.32 1.58
N ALA A 87 13.32 3.08 2.57
CA ALA A 87 14.63 2.88 3.16
C ALA A 87 14.73 1.49 3.83
N PRO A 88 15.93 0.88 3.90
CA PRO A 88 16.10 -0.42 4.52
C PRO A 88 15.53 -0.48 5.94
N GLY A 89 14.68 -1.47 6.21
CA GLY A 89 14.07 -1.71 7.51
C GLY A 89 12.97 -0.73 7.93
N ALA A 90 12.68 0.29 7.12
CA ALA A 90 11.68 1.34 7.38
C ALA A 90 10.47 1.21 6.45
N ASP A 91 9.95 -0.01 6.33
CA ASP A 91 8.80 -0.32 5.48
C ASP A 91 7.62 0.60 5.82
N PHE A 92 7.06 1.27 4.80
CA PHE A 92 5.93 2.20 4.92
C PHE A 92 6.20 3.49 5.71
N GLU A 93 7.39 3.67 6.27
CA GLU A 93 7.72 4.82 7.12
C GLU A 93 8.58 5.85 6.41
N VAL A 94 9.66 5.41 5.75
CA VAL A 94 10.64 6.32 5.13
C VAL A 94 10.79 6.01 3.65
N VAL A 95 10.26 6.88 2.80
CA VAL A 95 10.41 6.77 1.35
C VAL A 95 11.83 7.16 0.94
N ALA A 96 12.57 6.22 0.36
CA ALA A 96 13.91 6.47 -0.17
C ALA A 96 13.86 7.02 -1.61
N SER A 97 12.90 6.55 -2.41
CA SER A 97 12.64 7.07 -3.75
C SER A 97 11.21 6.78 -4.17
N SER A 98 10.60 7.72 -4.87
CA SER A 98 9.30 7.56 -5.51
C SER A 98 9.39 8.03 -6.96
N GLY A 99 8.76 7.30 -7.88
CA GLY A 99 8.81 7.64 -9.30
C GLY A 99 7.64 7.04 -10.07
N GLY A 100 7.14 7.80 -11.04
CA GLY A 100 5.93 7.45 -11.79
C GLY A 100 4.71 8.21 -11.26
N VAL A 101 3.52 7.76 -11.67
CA VAL A 101 2.26 8.40 -11.30
C VAL A 101 1.75 7.78 -10.00
N HIS A 102 1.45 8.66 -9.05
CA HIS A 102 0.87 8.29 -7.77
C HIS A 102 -0.30 9.22 -7.48
N ASP A 103 -1.49 8.65 -7.31
CA ASP A 103 -2.62 9.39 -6.75
C ASP A 103 -2.43 9.48 -5.22
N ALA A 104 -2.02 8.38 -4.56
CA ALA A 104 -1.89 8.26 -3.10
C ALA A 104 -0.77 9.12 -2.49
N TYR A 105 0.38 9.12 -3.16
CA TYR A 105 1.62 9.64 -2.58
C TYR A 105 1.93 11.08 -3.00
N SER A 106 1.25 11.61 -4.02
CA SER A 106 1.58 12.95 -4.55
C SER A 106 0.84 14.08 -3.83
N ASP A 107 -0.40 13.85 -3.39
CA ASP A 107 -1.19 14.82 -2.64
C ASP A 107 -2.13 14.12 -1.63
N PRO A 108 -1.64 13.85 -0.41
CA PRO A 108 -2.45 13.22 0.64
C PRO A 108 -3.72 14.02 1.00
N THR A 109 -3.65 15.35 0.92
CA THR A 109 -4.78 16.23 1.26
C THR A 109 -5.89 16.15 0.21
N ALA A 110 -5.54 16.04 -1.07
CA ALA A 110 -6.52 15.80 -2.13
C ALA A 110 -7.29 14.50 -1.92
N ILE A 111 -6.62 13.46 -1.41
CA ILE A 111 -7.28 12.18 -1.13
C ILE A 111 -8.19 12.25 0.07
N ASP A 112 -7.74 12.86 1.17
CA ASP A 112 -8.59 13.06 2.33
C ASP A 112 -9.86 13.82 1.94
N THR A 113 -9.71 14.84 1.07
CA THR A 113 -10.84 15.61 0.53
C THR A 113 -11.76 14.73 -0.32
N ALA A 114 -11.21 13.96 -1.26
CA ALA A 114 -12.00 13.07 -2.11
C ALA A 114 -12.74 11.97 -1.31
N ILE A 115 -12.12 11.48 -0.24
CA ILE A 115 -12.74 10.54 0.71
C ILE A 115 -13.89 11.22 1.45
N CYS A 116 -13.67 12.44 1.96
CA CYS A 116 -14.72 13.20 2.64
C CYS A 116 -15.90 13.47 1.71
N ASP A 117 -15.65 13.93 0.49
CA ASP A 117 -16.68 14.21 -0.52
C ASP A 117 -17.47 12.95 -0.91
N ALA A 118 -16.82 11.78 -0.93
CA ALA A 118 -17.50 10.52 -1.22
C ALA A 118 -18.45 10.09 -0.08
N LEU A 119 -18.19 10.52 1.16
CA LEU A 119 -18.92 10.14 2.37
C LEU A 119 -20.11 11.06 2.72
N THR A 120 -20.27 12.18 2.00
CA THR A 120 -21.40 13.13 2.15
C THR A 120 -22.54 12.83 1.20
#